data_AF-A0A835NMG3-F1
#
_entry.id   AF-A0A835NMG3-F1
#
_cell.length_a   1.000
_cell.length_b   1.000
_cell.length_c   1.000
_cell.angle_alpha   90.00
_cell.angle_beta   90.00
_cell.angle_gamma   90.00
#
_symmetry.space_group_name_H-M   'P 1'
#
loop_
_entity.id
_entity.type
_entity.pdbx_description
1 polymer ?
#
loop_
_entity_poly.entity_id
_entity_poly.type
_entity_poly.pdbx_seq_one_letter_code
_entity_poly.pdbx_strand_id
1 'polypeptide(L)'
;IGLKETARDEFHVVEAVTEDSESRTAVPLATLKPSVQPTVTLGGMKLNPPVTFRLRAGSGPVYISGNHVSGEFWGSPPACPVSFGVPHPQRGLGAQPRTPTVTILDLDGEEEEEEEIEEAPKNPPTAQRSRTAK
;
A
#
# COMPACT_ATOMS: atom_id res chain seq x y z
N ILE A 1 3.94 1.97 -4.25
CA ILE A 1 4.39 1.07 -5.34
C ILE A 1 5.45 1.81 -6.15
N GLY A 2 6.61 1.22 -6.40
CA GLY A 2 7.62 1.86 -7.22
C GLY A 2 8.55 0.89 -7.95
N LEU A 3 9.37 1.47 -8.82
CA LEU A 3 10.39 0.75 -9.60
C LEU A 3 11.75 0.84 -8.91
N LYS A 4 12.52 -0.25 -8.92
CA LYS A 4 13.94 -0.21 -8.54
C LYS A 4 14.75 0.48 -9.63
N GLU A 5 15.89 1.05 -9.27
CA GLU A 5 16.82 1.73 -10.20
C GLU A 5 17.26 0.84 -11.37
N THR A 6 17.30 -0.48 -11.17
CA THR A 6 17.67 -1.46 -12.20
C THR A 6 16.53 -1.78 -13.18
N ALA A 7 15.33 -1.23 -13.01
CA ALA A 7 14.20 -1.45 -13.90
C ALA A 7 14.44 -0.77 -15.25
N ARG A 8 14.04 -1.44 -16.34
CA ARG A 8 14.17 -0.89 -17.70
C ARG A 8 13.28 0.33 -17.89
N ASP A 9 13.63 1.22 -18.82
CA ASP A 9 12.77 2.36 -19.16
C ASP A 9 11.59 1.98 -20.07
N GLU A 10 10.71 1.13 -19.56
CA GLU A 10 9.49 0.65 -20.22
C GLU A 10 8.27 0.79 -19.30
N PHE A 11 7.06 0.60 -19.84
CA PHE A 11 5.87 0.61 -19.01
C PHE A 11 5.77 -0.67 -18.17
N HIS A 12 5.57 -0.48 -16.87
CA HIS A 12 5.36 -1.52 -15.88
C HIS A 12 3.94 -1.42 -15.35
N VAL A 13 3.12 -2.46 -15.53
CA VAL A 13 1.72 -2.47 -15.09
C VAL A 13 1.59 -3.48 -13.96
N VAL A 14 1.24 -3.00 -12.77
CA VAL A 14 1.07 -3.82 -11.56
C VAL A 14 -0.42 -4.02 -11.33
N GLU A 15 -0.84 -5.25 -11.11
CA GLU A 15 -2.23 -5.61 -10.82
C GLU A 15 -2.32 -6.40 -9.50
N ALA A 16 -3.42 -6.18 -8.77
CA ALA A 16 -3.86 -7.07 -7.70
C ALA A 16 -4.82 -8.10 -8.30
N VAL A 17 -4.63 -9.34 -7.92
CA VAL A 17 -5.45 -10.47 -8.33
C VAL A 17 -6.08 -11.07 -7.09
N THR A 18 -7.40 -11.00 -7.03
CA THR A 18 -8.21 -11.61 -5.97
C THR A 18 -8.90 -12.85 -6.53
N GLU A 19 -9.08 -13.84 -5.67
CA GLU A 19 -9.81 -15.07 -6.00
C GLU A 19 -11.04 -15.13 -5.10
N ASP A 20 -12.20 -14.91 -5.70
CA ASP A 20 -13.48 -15.18 -5.07
C ASP A 20 -13.94 -16.59 -5.47
N SER A 21 -14.87 -17.19 -4.72
CA SER A 21 -15.27 -18.60 -4.87
C SER A 21 -15.67 -19.02 -6.30
N GLU A 22 -16.02 -18.08 -7.16
CA GLU A 22 -16.47 -18.34 -8.54
C GLU A 22 -15.67 -17.58 -9.60
N SER A 23 -14.79 -16.64 -9.24
CA SER A 23 -14.10 -15.80 -10.23
C SER A 23 -12.76 -15.27 -9.76
N ARG A 24 -11.82 -15.17 -10.71
CA ARG A 24 -10.53 -14.53 -10.52
C ARG A 24 -10.55 -13.14 -11.15
N THR A 25 -10.48 -12.11 -10.31
CA THR A 25 -10.55 -10.71 -10.75
C THR A 25 -9.16 -10.09 -10.68
N ALA A 26 -8.73 -9.45 -11.77
CA ALA A 26 -7.46 -8.71 -11.84
C ALA A 26 -7.75 -7.21 -11.96
N VAL A 27 -7.25 -6.42 -11.01
CA VAL A 27 -7.43 -4.97 -10.95
C VAL A 27 -6.09 -4.27 -11.12
N PRO A 28 -5.90 -3.42 -12.14
CA PRO A 28 -4.68 -2.64 -12.30
C PRO A 28 -4.55 -1.60 -11.19
N LEU A 29 -3.43 -1.65 -10.47
CA LEU A 29 -3.11 -0.75 -9.37
C LEU A 29 -2.27 0.45 -9.82
N ALA A 30 -1.33 0.22 -10.73
CA ALA A 30 -0.38 1.24 -11.15
C ALA A 30 0.17 0.97 -12.56
N THR A 31 0.42 2.05 -13.31
CA THR A 31 1.26 2.05 -14.50
C THR A 31 2.45 2.95 -14.25
N LEU A 32 3.66 2.40 -14.28
CA LEU A 32 4.90 3.07 -13.93
C LEU A 32 5.89 3.05 -15.10
N LYS A 33 6.77 4.03 -15.17
CA LYS A 33 7.92 4.06 -16.08
C LYS A 33 9.03 4.90 -15.46
N PRO A 34 10.29 4.44 -15.40
CA PRO A 34 11.37 5.17 -14.72
C PRO A 34 11.52 6.63 -15.16
N SER A 35 11.44 6.91 -16.46
CA SER A 35 11.57 8.25 -17.02
C SER A 35 10.35 9.17 -16.88
N VAL A 36 9.18 8.65 -16.48
CA VAL A 36 7.93 9.41 -16.45
C VAL A 36 7.34 9.45 -15.05
N GLN A 37 7.12 8.27 -14.47
CA GLN A 37 6.54 8.09 -13.15
C GLN A 37 7.13 6.82 -12.52
N PRO A 38 8.23 6.92 -11.75
CA PRO A 38 8.90 5.77 -11.16
C PRO A 38 8.17 5.20 -9.94
N THR A 39 7.37 6.01 -9.25
CA THR A 39 6.67 5.64 -8.01
C THR A 39 5.26 6.22 -8.00
N VAL A 40 4.33 5.52 -7.34
CA VAL A 40 2.99 6.00 -7.01
C VAL A 40 2.61 5.54 -5.61
N THR A 41 1.89 6.40 -4.89
CA THR A 41 1.32 6.10 -3.57
C THR A 41 -0.18 5.88 -3.74
N LEU A 42 -0.68 4.76 -3.23
CA LEU A 42 -2.10 4.41 -3.24
C LEU A 42 -2.65 4.64 -1.83
N GLY A 43 -2.91 5.91 -1.49
CA GLY A 43 -3.40 6.29 -0.17
C GLY A 43 -4.76 5.65 0.15
N GLY A 44 -4.94 5.14 1.36
CA GLY A 44 -6.22 4.62 1.85
C GLY A 44 -6.74 3.35 1.16
N MET A 45 -5.95 2.71 0.29
CA MET A 45 -6.35 1.48 -0.39
C MET A 45 -6.25 0.29 0.56
N LYS A 46 -7.37 -0.39 0.80
CA LYS A 46 -7.45 -1.64 1.58
C LYS A 46 -7.72 -2.81 0.66
N LEU A 47 -7.01 -3.91 0.85
CA LEU A 47 -7.18 -5.15 0.10
C LEU A 47 -7.59 -6.25 1.08
N ASN A 48 -8.62 -7.02 0.72
CA ASN A 48 -9.06 -8.16 1.51
C ASN A 48 -8.21 -9.39 1.13
N PRO A 49 -7.55 -10.05 2.09
CA PRO A 49 -6.86 -11.31 1.84
C PRO A 49 -7.86 -12.42 1.45
N PRO A 50 -7.47 -13.38 0.60
CA PRO A 50 -6.17 -13.48 -0.06
C PRO A 50 -6.04 -12.53 -1.27
N VAL A 51 -4.87 -11.90 -1.40
CA VAL A 51 -4.53 -11.08 -2.57
C VAL A 51 -3.17 -11.47 -3.14
N THR A 52 -3.07 -11.54 -4.46
CA THR A 52 -1.82 -11.79 -5.18
C THR A 52 -1.46 -10.58 -6.04
N PHE A 53 -0.23 -10.10 -5.94
CA PHE A 53 0.26 -9.03 -6.82
C PHE A 53 1.01 -9.62 -8.01
N ARG A 54 0.80 -9.05 -9.21
CA ARG A 54 1.49 -9.49 -10.43
C ARG A 54 1.83 -8.30 -11.32
N LEU A 55 2.95 -8.41 -12.03
CA LEU A 55 3.25 -7.57 -13.18
C LEU A 55 2.54 -8.10 -14.43
N ARG A 56 1.56 -7.33 -14.94
CA ARG A 56 0.90 -7.61 -16.22
C ARG A 56 1.80 -7.25 -17.41
N ALA A 57 2.61 -6.21 -17.27
CA ALA A 57 3.56 -5.75 -18.28
C ALA A 57 4.81 -5.18 -17.61
N GLY A 58 5.93 -5.18 -18.33
CA GLY A 58 7.23 -4.73 -17.85
C GLY A 58 8.05 -5.83 -17.18
N SER A 59 9.37 -5.67 -17.21
CA SER A 59 10.35 -6.65 -16.72
C SER A 59 10.64 -6.52 -15.22
N GLY A 60 10.32 -5.37 -14.61
CA GLY A 60 10.61 -5.10 -13.20
C GLY A 60 12.12 -4.87 -12.97
N PRO A 61 12.57 -4.86 -11.70
CA PRO A 61 11.83 -5.21 -10.48
C PRO A 61 10.92 -4.09 -9.97
N VAL A 62 9.77 -4.46 -9.40
CA VAL A 62 8.84 -3.55 -8.70
C VAL A 62 8.85 -3.84 -7.20
N TYR A 63 8.75 -2.80 -6.38
CA TYR A 63 8.45 -2.92 -4.96
C TYR A 63 7.04 -2.38 -4.62
N ILE A 64 6.37 -3.05 -3.69
CA ILE A 64 5.09 -2.65 -3.11
C ILE A 64 5.34 -2.48 -1.62
N SER A 65 4.88 -1.38 -1.04
CA SER A 65 4.95 -1.15 0.41
C SER A 65 3.56 -0.79 0.91
N GLY A 66 3.30 -1.11 2.17
CA GLY A 66 2.02 -0.85 2.84
C GLY A 66 2.01 -1.45 4.25
N ASN A 67 0.89 -1.29 4.94
CA ASN A 67 0.71 -1.76 6.31
C ASN A 67 -0.18 -3.01 6.33
N HIS A 68 0.20 -4.02 7.13
CA HIS A 68 -0.68 -5.13 7.46
C HIS A 68 -1.50 -4.75 8.71
N VAL A 69 -2.80 -4.56 8.53
CA VAL A 69 -3.71 -4.26 9.64
C VAL A 69 -4.48 -5.52 10.00
N SER A 70 -4.17 -6.12 11.15
CA SER A 70 -4.96 -7.22 11.72
C SER A 70 -6.15 -6.65 12.50
N GLY A 71 -7.37 -6.87 12.01
CA GLY A 71 -8.56 -6.58 12.80
C GLY A 71 -8.80 -7.70 13.81
N GLU A 72 -8.69 -7.40 15.12
CA GLU A 72 -9.44 -8.16 16.11
C GLU A 72 -10.91 -7.85 15.90
N PHE A 73 -11.60 -8.66 15.10
CA PHE A 73 -13.03 -8.97 15.20
C PHE A 73 -13.57 -9.39 13.83
N TRP A 74 -13.49 -10.69 13.55
CA TRP A 74 -14.63 -11.52 13.16
C TRP A 74 -14.38 -12.89 13.80
N GLY A 75 -15.03 -13.14 14.95
CA GLY A 75 -15.16 -14.42 15.64
C GLY A 75 -13.96 -15.37 15.56
N SER A 76 -13.08 -15.32 16.56
CA SER A 76 -12.08 -16.37 16.79
C SER A 76 -12.74 -17.76 16.85
N PRO A 77 -12.50 -18.70 15.91
CA PRO A 77 -12.69 -20.11 16.19
C PRO A 77 -11.47 -20.63 16.98
N PRO A 78 -11.65 -21.58 17.91
CA PRO A 78 -10.55 -22.07 18.74
C PRO A 78 -9.43 -22.66 17.88
N ALA A 79 -8.19 -22.36 18.29
CA ALA A 79 -6.93 -22.68 17.63
C ALA A 79 -6.92 -24.04 16.89
N CYS A 80 -6.66 -24.01 15.58
CA CYS A 80 -6.20 -25.19 14.86
C CYS A 80 -4.72 -25.43 15.17
N PRO A 81 -4.30 -26.66 15.55
CA PRO A 81 -2.93 -26.94 15.93
C PRO A 81 -1.97 -26.84 14.74
N VAL A 82 -0.87 -26.13 14.95
CA VAL A 82 0.25 -26.00 14.01
C VAL A 82 0.85 -27.39 13.73
N SER A 83 0.68 -27.89 12.51
CA SER A 83 1.46 -29.03 12.02
C SER A 83 2.76 -28.52 11.39
N PHE A 84 3.88 -28.69 12.09
CA PHE A 84 5.21 -28.47 11.52
C PHE A 84 5.49 -29.53 10.44
N GLY A 85 5.20 -29.19 9.18
CA GLY A 85 5.64 -29.94 8.01
C GLY A 85 7.10 -29.61 7.70
N VAL A 86 7.95 -30.64 7.75
CA VAL A 86 9.40 -30.62 7.47
C VAL A 86 9.68 -30.06 6.05
N PRO A 87 10.65 -29.15 5.86
CA PRO A 87 11.02 -28.69 4.53
C PRO A 87 11.77 -29.77 3.74
N HIS A 88 11.29 -30.05 2.53
CA HIS A 88 11.92 -30.94 1.56
C HIS A 88 12.92 -30.13 0.71
N PRO A 89 14.18 -30.56 0.52
CA PRO A 89 15.14 -29.83 -0.30
C PRO A 89 14.95 -30.20 -1.77
N GLN A 90 14.68 -29.22 -2.64
CA GLN A 90 14.86 -29.41 -4.08
C GLN A 90 16.08 -28.65 -4.57
N ARG A 91 16.98 -29.45 -5.15
CA ARG A 91 18.26 -29.13 -5.78
C ARG A 91 18.02 -29.01 -7.29
N GLY A 92 18.60 -28.00 -7.96
CA GLY A 92 18.83 -28.06 -9.41
C GLY A 92 18.84 -26.72 -10.13
N LEU A 93 19.99 -26.38 -10.72
CA LEU A 93 20.26 -25.18 -11.50
C LEU A 93 19.47 -25.11 -12.82
N GLY A 94 19.04 -23.91 -13.16
CA GLY A 94 18.72 -23.49 -14.53
C GLY A 94 18.64 -21.96 -14.54
N ALA A 95 19.37 -21.30 -15.45
CA ALA A 95 19.24 -19.86 -15.64
C ALA A 95 17.79 -19.56 -16.07
N GLN A 96 16.98 -19.10 -15.11
CA GLN A 96 15.57 -18.80 -15.36
C GLN A 96 15.46 -17.57 -16.28
N PRO A 97 14.52 -17.57 -17.25
CA PRO A 97 14.08 -16.32 -17.86
C PRO A 97 13.67 -15.38 -16.73
N ARG A 98 14.16 -14.14 -16.75
CA ARG A 98 13.94 -13.15 -15.68
C ARG A 98 12.43 -12.98 -15.46
N THR A 99 11.89 -13.69 -14.48
CA THR A 99 10.49 -13.57 -14.08
C THR A 99 10.32 -12.19 -13.46
N PRO A 100 9.25 -11.47 -13.81
CA PRO A 100 9.02 -10.17 -13.25
C PRO A 100 8.81 -10.32 -11.73
N THR A 101 9.75 -9.78 -10.96
CA THR A 101 9.77 -9.93 -9.51
C THR A 101 9.07 -8.74 -8.86
N VAL A 102 8.11 -9.02 -7.98
CA VAL A 102 7.46 -8.04 -7.10
C VAL A 102 7.97 -8.30 -5.68
N THR A 103 8.56 -7.29 -5.05
CA THR A 103 9.01 -7.35 -3.64
C THR A 103 8.07 -6.56 -2.76
N ILE A 104 7.53 -7.16 -1.71
CA ILE A 104 6.73 -6.46 -0.69
C ILE A 104 7.68 -5.99 0.41
N LEU A 105 7.62 -4.70 0.76
CA LEU A 105 8.38 -4.10 1.87
C LEU A 105 7.37 -3.72 2.96
N ASP A 106 7.52 -4.33 4.12
CA ASP A 106 6.82 -3.90 5.34
C ASP A 106 7.54 -2.65 5.86
N LEU A 107 6.81 -1.54 6.00
CA LEU A 107 7.31 -0.36 6.69
C LEU A 107 6.80 -0.46 8.13
N ASP A 108 7.68 -0.68 9.09
CA ASP A 108 7.37 -0.52 10.51
C ASP A 108 6.99 0.96 10.71
N GLY A 109 5.70 1.23 10.91
CA GLY A 109 5.17 2.59 11.01
C GLY A 109 5.56 3.24 12.33
N GLU A 110 6.28 4.35 12.26
CA GLU A 110 6.39 5.32 13.36
C GLU A 110 5.03 6.05 13.45
N GLU A 111 4.40 6.03 14.63
CA GLU A 111 3.11 6.67 14.89
C GLU A 111 3.28 8.20 14.85
N GLU A 112 2.70 8.88 13.86
CA GLU A 112 2.63 10.34 13.84
C GLU A 112 1.51 10.79 14.80
N GLU A 113 1.88 11.36 15.95
CA GLU A 113 0.94 11.98 16.89
C GLU A 113 0.28 13.21 16.24
N GLU A 114 -1.04 13.21 16.12
CA GLU A 114 -1.82 14.35 15.63
C GLU A 114 -1.83 15.47 16.70
N GLU A 115 -1.12 16.59 16.46
CA GLU A 115 -1.19 17.76 17.33
C GLU A 115 -2.55 18.49 17.19
N GLU A 116 -3.32 18.54 18.28
CA GLU A 116 -4.60 19.25 18.38
C GLU A 116 -4.37 20.78 18.36
N ILE A 117 -4.79 21.44 17.27
CA ILE A 117 -4.75 22.90 17.16
C ILE A 117 -5.97 23.53 17.86
N GLU A 118 -5.76 24.15 19.02
CA GLU A 118 -6.78 25.00 19.67
C GLU A 118 -7.11 26.21 18.77
N GLU A 119 -8.36 26.27 18.28
CA GLU A 119 -8.88 27.43 17.54
C GLU A 119 -9.06 28.64 18.47
N ALA A 120 -8.41 29.76 18.12
CA ALA A 120 -8.51 31.01 18.86
C ALA A 120 -9.90 31.67 18.70
N PRO A 121 -10.47 32.28 19.76
CA PRO A 121 -11.80 32.90 19.70
C PRO A 121 -11.79 34.18 18.85
N LYS A 122 -12.61 34.18 17.79
CA LYS A 122 -12.80 35.30 16.87
C LYS A 122 -13.99 36.16 17.33
N ASN A 123 -13.75 37.24 18.07
CA ASN A 123 -14.66 38.40 18.11
C ASN A 123 -13.93 39.68 18.56
N PRO A 124 -14.01 40.80 17.81
CA PRO A 124 -13.46 42.09 18.24
C PRO A 124 -14.42 42.84 19.19
N PRO A 125 -13.90 43.64 20.15
CA PRO A 125 -14.75 44.44 21.03
C PRO A 125 -15.36 45.63 20.28
N THR A 126 -16.70 45.73 20.28
CA THR A 126 -17.43 46.88 19.73
C THR A 126 -17.35 48.05 20.70
N ALA A 127 -16.49 49.04 20.43
CA ALA A 127 -16.47 50.27 21.21
C ALA A 127 -17.64 51.18 20.81
N GLN A 128 -18.67 51.25 21.67
CA GLN A 128 -19.61 52.36 21.68
C GLN A 128 -18.84 53.65 22.02
N ARG A 129 -18.91 54.67 21.16
CA ARG A 129 -18.58 56.04 21.56
C ARG A 129 -19.73 56.98 21.25
N SER A 130 -20.34 57.44 22.32
CA SER A 130 -21.42 58.41 22.40
C SER A 130 -21.04 59.78 21.81
N ARG A 131 -22.09 60.50 21.43
CA ARG A 131 -22.19 61.74 20.65
C ARG A 131 -21.58 62.98 21.34
N THR A 132 -21.71 64.10 20.61
CA THR A 132 -21.65 65.57 20.95
C THR A 132 -20.35 66.23 20.44
N ALA A 133 -20.33 67.33 19.67
CA ALA A 133 -21.23 68.48 19.57
C ALA A 133 -21.13 69.21 18.21
N LYS A 134 -22.24 69.78 17.71
CA LYS A 134 -22.48 71.22 17.56
C LYS A 134 -23.95 71.47 17.20
#